data_AF-A0A960R864-F1
#
_entry.id   AF-A0A960R864-F1
#
_cell.length_a   1.000
_cell.length_b   1.000
_cell.length_c   1.000
_cell.angle_alpha   90.00
_cell.angle_beta   90.00
_cell.angle_gamma   90.00
#
_symmetry.space_group_name_H-M   'P 1'
#
loop_
_entity.id
_entity.type
_entity.pdbx_description
1 polymer ?
#
loop_
_entity_poly.entity_id
_entity_poly.type
_entity_poly.pdbx_seq_one_letter_code
_entity_poly.pdbx_strand_id
1 'polypeptide(L)'
;MIPAKIQSALWSRPRSRVEWGFCLVLLAMMGAGAAWLASHSGAEDWGALRDWFATIEGDTSLKLRTADFVRGGLMLSAISWIAIGAILWLTRHWWLFSRSQDHCGKIRPDRQFLLGLALILILAAAIRLPRLNLSLYNDEVDVFRTAIAGSFDGKVLDDPTNPAPAGFREVTWMETVWGNRIGNNHVLHSILARAGYDAWRKVSGAPPGTVREWPLRFPVLLGGLLSIALIALIARQIASAGLPNHHLGSRLGLIAAFFLSIHPWHVRYSTEARGYGLVFGFAALAFFFLLIAIKRRRWRYWLAFGASQALCLWACLG
;
A
#
# COMPACT_ATOMS: atom_id res chain seq x y z
N MET A 1 36.63 20.94 -15.47
CA MET A 1 37.47 19.82 -14.97
C MET A 1 36.79 19.24 -13.73
N ILE A 2 36.39 17.97 -13.78
CA ILE A 2 35.86 17.26 -12.61
C ILE A 2 37.06 16.86 -11.73
N PRO A 3 37.07 17.18 -10.42
CA PRO A 3 38.18 16.81 -9.52
C PRO A 3 38.54 15.32 -9.58
N ALA A 4 39.82 14.96 -9.58
CA ALA A 4 40.30 13.57 -9.62
C ALA A 4 39.71 12.67 -8.50
N LYS A 5 39.33 13.27 -7.35
CA LYS A 5 38.60 12.59 -6.27
C LYS A 5 37.18 12.14 -6.67
N ILE A 6 36.51 12.87 -7.57
CA ILE A 6 35.18 12.51 -8.06
C ILE A 6 35.29 11.40 -9.12
N GLN A 7 36.31 11.44 -9.99
CA GLN A 7 36.55 10.37 -10.96
C GLN A 7 36.85 9.03 -10.28
N SER A 8 37.73 9.01 -9.28
CA SER A 8 38.04 7.76 -8.55
C SER A 8 36.85 7.19 -7.76
N ALA A 9 35.92 8.04 -7.30
CA ALA A 9 34.71 7.60 -6.62
C ALA A 9 33.68 6.97 -7.57
N LEU A 10 33.48 7.54 -8.77
CA LEU A 10 32.54 7.07 -9.79
C LEU A 10 32.88 5.67 -10.33
N TRP A 11 34.17 5.32 -10.38
CA TRP A 11 34.66 4.05 -10.91
C TRP A 11 35.02 3.00 -9.85
N SER A 12 34.73 3.26 -8.57
CA SER A 12 35.01 2.29 -7.53
C SER A 12 34.14 1.04 -7.68
N ARG A 13 34.79 -0.13 -7.73
CA ARG A 13 34.07 -1.42 -7.80
C ARG A 13 33.19 -1.59 -6.55
N PRO A 14 31.98 -2.16 -6.68
CA PRO A 14 31.13 -2.45 -5.53
C PRO A 14 31.91 -3.31 -4.53
N ARG A 15 31.93 -2.87 -3.27
CA ARG A 15 32.81 -3.42 -2.23
C ARG A 15 32.21 -4.64 -1.55
N SER A 16 30.90 -4.85 -1.69
CA SER A 16 30.18 -5.94 -1.06
C SER A 16 29.29 -6.70 -2.05
N ARG A 17 29.05 -8.00 -1.79
CA ARG A 17 28.07 -8.82 -2.55
C ARG A 17 26.68 -8.18 -2.58
N VAL A 18 26.35 -7.43 -1.54
CA VAL A 18 25.07 -6.73 -1.39
C VAL A 18 24.94 -5.57 -2.39
N GLU A 19 25.99 -4.76 -2.55
CA GLU A 19 26.00 -3.68 -3.55
C GLU A 19 25.89 -4.24 -4.97
N TRP A 20 26.57 -5.35 -5.26
CA TRP A 20 26.43 -6.05 -6.53
C TRP A 20 25.00 -6.52 -6.78
N GLY A 21 24.37 -7.16 -5.80
CA GLY A 21 22.98 -7.60 -5.91
C GLY A 21 22.02 -6.44 -6.20
N PHE A 22 22.18 -5.30 -5.51
CA PHE A 22 21.37 -4.11 -5.75
C PHE A 22 21.57 -3.53 -7.15
N CYS A 23 22.81 -3.40 -7.60
CA CYS A 23 23.12 -2.93 -8.96
C CYS A 23 22.53 -3.85 -10.03
N LEU A 24 22.61 -5.17 -9.86
CA LEU A 24 22.03 -6.14 -10.79
C LEU A 24 20.50 -6.03 -10.85
N VAL A 25 19.84 -5.87 -9.70
CA VAL A 25 18.39 -5.65 -9.67
C VAL A 25 18.00 -4.37 -10.40
N LEU A 26 18.67 -3.24 -10.12
CA LEU A 26 18.40 -1.98 -10.84
C LEU A 26 18.58 -2.12 -12.35
N LEU A 27 19.68 -2.74 -12.78
CA LEU A 27 19.96 -2.96 -14.20
C LEU A 27 18.92 -3.88 -14.85
N ALA A 28 18.51 -4.96 -14.17
CA ALA A 28 17.47 -5.85 -14.67
C ALA A 28 16.12 -5.12 -14.83
N MET A 29 15.76 -4.28 -13.86
CA MET A 29 14.51 -3.51 -13.92
C MET A 29 14.55 -2.43 -15.01
N MET A 30 15.66 -1.71 -15.16
CA MET A 30 15.86 -0.76 -16.26
C MET A 30 15.82 -1.47 -17.61
N GLY A 31 16.46 -2.64 -17.72
CA GLY A 31 16.45 -3.46 -18.92
C GLY A 31 15.04 -3.93 -19.30
N ALA A 32 14.23 -4.35 -18.32
CA ALA A 32 12.83 -4.71 -18.54
C ALA A 32 12.00 -3.51 -19.04
N GLY A 33 12.16 -2.33 -18.42
CA GLY A 33 11.49 -1.11 -18.88
C GLY A 33 11.91 -0.71 -20.31
N ALA A 34 13.20 -0.80 -20.63
CA ALA A 34 13.73 -0.50 -21.95
C ALA A 34 13.26 -1.51 -23.01
N ALA A 35 13.24 -2.80 -22.68
CA ALA A 35 12.73 -3.84 -23.57
C ALA A 35 11.23 -3.65 -23.84
N TRP A 36 10.45 -3.33 -22.81
CA TRP A 36 9.03 -3.02 -22.96
C TRP A 36 8.84 -1.81 -23.88
N LEU A 37 9.58 -0.72 -23.65
CA LEU A 37 9.52 0.49 -24.48
C LEU A 37 9.89 0.19 -25.93
N ALA A 38 10.95 -0.58 -26.17
CA ALA A 38 11.39 -0.97 -27.51
C ALA A 38 10.34 -1.85 -28.24
N SER A 39 9.61 -2.69 -27.50
CA SER A 39 8.51 -3.48 -28.07
C SER A 39 7.23 -2.69 -28.34
N HIS A 40 7.11 -1.46 -27.80
CA HIS A 40 5.92 -0.59 -27.90
C HIS A 40 6.32 0.84 -28.32
N SER A 41 7.32 0.98 -29.19
CA SER A 41 7.79 2.28 -29.69
C SER A 41 7.26 2.59 -31.10
N GLY A 42 6.11 2.02 -31.48
CA GLY A 42 5.50 2.27 -32.78
C GLY A 42 5.04 3.72 -32.91
N ALA A 43 4.90 4.23 -34.14
CA ALA A 43 4.39 5.58 -34.39
C ALA A 43 2.99 5.80 -33.77
N GLU A 44 2.16 4.74 -33.71
CA GLU A 44 0.86 4.77 -33.05
C GLU A 44 0.96 4.97 -31.53
N ASP A 45 1.94 4.34 -30.86
CA ASP A 45 2.11 4.42 -29.41
C ASP A 45 2.56 5.83 -28.98
N TRP A 46 3.50 6.43 -29.74
CA TRP A 46 3.91 7.81 -29.52
C TRP A 46 2.80 8.82 -29.85
N GLY A 47 1.96 8.51 -30.85
CA GLY A 47 0.76 9.29 -31.16
C GLY A 47 -0.21 9.32 -29.98
N ALA A 48 -0.51 8.16 -29.39
CA ALA A 48 -1.38 8.07 -28.21
C ALA A 48 -0.84 8.86 -27.01
N LEU A 49 0.47 8.82 -26.76
CA LEU A 49 1.09 9.61 -25.69
C LEU A 49 0.98 11.13 -25.94
N ARG A 50 1.20 11.58 -27.18
CA ARG A 50 1.06 13.00 -27.56
C ARG A 50 -0.38 13.47 -27.41
N ASP A 51 -1.33 12.70 -27.93
CA ASP A 51 -2.75 13.05 -27.89
C ASP A 51 -3.25 13.07 -26.43
N TRP A 52 -2.72 12.20 -25.57
CA TRP A 52 -2.96 12.23 -24.13
C TRP A 52 -2.49 13.54 -23.46
N PHE A 53 -1.28 14.01 -23.77
CA PHE A 53 -0.80 15.29 -23.25
C PHE A 53 -1.64 16.47 -23.75
N ALA A 54 -2.05 16.48 -25.03
CA ALA A 54 -2.94 17.51 -25.57
C ALA A 54 -4.29 17.56 -24.84
N THR A 55 -4.87 16.41 -24.49
CA THR A 55 -6.10 16.38 -23.67
C THR A 55 -5.88 16.91 -22.25
N ILE A 56 -4.74 16.62 -21.62
CA ILE A 56 -4.39 17.19 -20.30
C ILE A 56 -4.25 18.72 -20.37
N GLU A 57 -3.74 19.24 -21.47
CA GLU A 57 -3.63 20.69 -21.73
C GLU A 57 -4.98 21.36 -22.06
N GLY A 58 -6.07 20.60 -22.06
CA GLY A 58 -7.43 21.10 -22.20
C GLY A 58 -8.04 20.94 -23.59
N ASP A 59 -7.38 20.23 -24.51
CA ASP A 59 -7.98 19.90 -25.80
C ASP A 59 -9.02 18.77 -25.64
N THR A 60 -10.26 19.19 -25.42
CA THR A 60 -11.42 18.30 -25.30
C THR A 60 -11.93 17.79 -26.64
N SER A 61 -11.37 18.22 -27.77
CA SER A 61 -11.78 17.74 -29.10
C SER A 61 -11.31 16.30 -29.37
N LEU A 62 -10.28 15.85 -28.66
CA LEU A 62 -9.73 14.50 -28.76
C LEU A 62 -10.54 13.51 -27.92
N LYS A 63 -11.30 12.64 -28.59
CA LYS A 63 -11.99 11.51 -27.95
C LYS A 63 -11.02 10.34 -27.77
N LEU A 64 -10.22 10.39 -26.71
CA LEU A 64 -9.31 9.30 -26.35
C LEU A 64 -10.08 8.05 -25.89
N ARG A 65 -9.68 6.89 -26.39
CA ARG A 65 -10.19 5.61 -25.87
C ARG A 65 -9.45 5.27 -24.59
N THR A 66 -10.08 4.49 -23.70
CA THR A 66 -9.42 4.00 -22.46
C THR A 66 -8.09 3.28 -22.76
N ALA A 67 -8.01 2.58 -23.90
CA ALA A 67 -6.78 1.93 -24.34
C ALA A 67 -5.61 2.93 -24.56
N ASP A 68 -5.91 4.13 -25.05
CA ASP A 68 -4.90 5.17 -25.32
C ASP A 68 -4.34 5.73 -24.00
N PHE A 69 -5.19 5.93 -23.00
CA PHE A 69 -4.78 6.29 -21.64
C PHE A 69 -3.90 5.23 -20.99
N VAL A 70 -4.25 3.95 -21.13
CA VAL A 70 -3.47 2.84 -20.59
C VAL A 70 -2.09 2.78 -21.26
N ARG A 71 -2.04 2.88 -22.60
CA ARG A 71 -0.77 2.89 -23.34
C ARG A 71 0.11 4.08 -22.96
N GLY A 72 -0.44 5.30 -22.98
CA GLY A 72 0.28 6.51 -22.59
C GLY A 72 0.81 6.42 -21.15
N GLY A 73 -0.03 5.97 -20.22
CA GLY A 73 0.35 5.77 -18.82
C GLY A 73 1.47 4.73 -18.65
N LEU A 74 1.42 3.61 -19.37
CA LEU A 74 2.46 2.58 -19.33
C LEU A 74 3.78 3.07 -19.94
N MET A 75 3.75 3.82 -21.04
CA MET A 75 4.95 4.45 -21.62
C MET A 75 5.57 5.45 -20.66
N LEU A 76 4.77 6.32 -20.07
CA LEU A 76 5.27 7.30 -19.11
C LEU A 76 5.87 6.60 -17.88
N SER A 77 5.25 5.51 -17.44
CA SER A 77 5.74 4.68 -16.33
C SER A 77 7.07 4.02 -16.67
N ALA A 78 7.22 3.45 -17.87
CA ALA A 78 8.46 2.82 -18.33
C ALA A 78 9.60 3.85 -18.43
N ILE A 79 9.35 5.02 -19.03
CA ILE A 79 10.31 6.13 -19.11
C ILE A 79 10.72 6.58 -17.71
N SER A 80 9.74 6.85 -16.83
CA SER A 80 9.99 7.26 -15.45
C SER A 80 10.82 6.22 -14.70
N TRP A 81 10.55 4.93 -14.93
CA TRP A 81 11.26 3.83 -14.29
C TRP A 81 12.73 3.77 -14.72
N ILE A 82 13.00 3.88 -16.03
CA ILE A 82 14.36 3.92 -16.56
C ILE A 82 15.11 5.13 -16.02
N ALA A 83 14.47 6.31 -16.03
CA ALA A 83 15.06 7.55 -15.53
C ALA A 83 15.41 7.46 -14.04
N ILE A 84 14.47 7.00 -13.19
CA ILE A 84 14.70 6.81 -11.76
C ILE A 84 15.80 5.75 -11.53
N GLY A 85 15.76 4.63 -12.25
CA GLY A 85 16.78 3.60 -12.17
C GLY A 85 18.17 4.11 -12.53
N ALA A 86 18.27 4.92 -13.60
CA ALA A 86 19.51 5.54 -14.03
C ALA A 86 20.04 6.53 -13.00
N ILE A 87 19.17 7.40 -12.46
CA ILE A 87 19.53 8.31 -11.37
C ILE A 87 20.05 7.50 -10.19
N LEU A 88 19.29 6.50 -9.73
CA LEU A 88 19.65 5.68 -8.58
C LEU A 88 20.99 4.96 -8.78
N TRP A 89 21.25 4.49 -10.00
CA TRP A 89 22.51 3.86 -10.38
C TRP A 89 23.67 4.85 -10.37
N LEU A 90 23.50 6.04 -10.96
CA LEU A 90 24.54 7.08 -11.02
C LEU A 90 24.92 7.60 -9.64
N THR A 91 23.93 7.82 -8.79
CA THR A 91 24.10 8.38 -7.45
C THR A 91 24.28 7.31 -6.38
N ARG A 92 24.38 6.03 -6.78
CA ARG A 92 24.55 4.87 -5.89
C ARG A 92 25.66 5.04 -4.87
N HIS A 93 26.79 5.60 -5.31
CA HIS A 93 27.95 5.76 -4.47
C HIS A 93 27.69 6.71 -3.29
N TRP A 94 26.85 7.75 -3.45
CA TRP A 94 26.57 8.74 -2.40
C TRP A 94 25.82 8.16 -1.20
N TRP A 95 25.02 7.12 -1.39
CA TRP A 95 24.22 6.51 -0.31
C TRP A 95 24.58 5.06 -0.01
N LEU A 96 25.27 4.36 -0.90
CA LEU A 96 25.87 3.06 -0.60
C LEU A 96 27.18 3.19 0.19
N PHE A 97 27.72 4.41 0.37
CA PHE A 97 28.80 4.65 1.33
C PHE A 97 28.29 4.38 2.76
N SER A 98 28.46 3.13 3.18
CA SER A 98 28.36 2.69 4.55
C SER A 98 29.52 3.32 5.33
N ARG A 99 29.41 4.60 5.70
CA ARG A 99 30.18 5.14 6.82
C ARG A 99 29.92 4.23 8.02
N SER A 100 31.01 3.92 8.73
CA SER A 100 31.09 3.27 10.05
C SER A 100 29.72 3.05 10.70
N GLN A 101 29.43 1.79 11.06
CA GLN A 101 28.31 1.44 11.91
C GLN A 101 28.51 2.05 13.31
N ASP A 102 28.36 3.37 13.41
CA ASP A 102 28.36 4.05 14.68
C ASP A 102 27.23 3.44 15.49
N HIS A 103 27.60 3.04 16.69
CA HIS A 103 26.89 2.16 17.61
C HIS A 103 25.56 2.77 18.07
N CYS A 104 24.61 2.93 17.16
CA CYS A 104 23.26 3.25 17.53
C CYS A 104 22.67 1.97 18.14
N GLY A 105 22.88 1.87 19.45
CA GLY A 105 22.44 0.78 20.30
C GLY A 105 21.04 0.35 19.91
N LYS A 106 20.81 -0.96 19.87
CA LYS A 106 19.46 -1.48 19.72
C LYS A 106 18.69 -1.08 20.99
N ILE A 107 18.01 0.06 20.96
CA ILE A 107 17.12 0.48 22.05
C ILE A 107 15.90 -0.44 22.00
N ARG A 108 16.01 -1.60 22.64
CA ARG A 108 14.89 -2.53 22.79
C ARG A 108 13.76 -1.82 23.55
N PRO A 109 12.49 -1.98 23.15
CA PRO A 109 11.38 -1.51 23.97
C PRO A 109 11.47 -2.17 25.35
N ASP A 110 11.36 -1.35 26.40
CA ASP A 110 11.25 -1.85 27.75
C ASP A 110 9.89 -2.56 27.96
N ARG A 111 9.79 -3.40 28.99
CA ARG A 111 8.58 -4.18 29.27
C ARG A 111 7.37 -3.28 29.56
N GLN A 112 7.58 -2.13 30.21
CA GLN A 112 6.50 -1.21 30.57
C GLN A 112 5.89 -0.57 29.33
N PHE A 113 6.71 -0.19 28.35
CA PHE A 113 6.27 0.29 27.05
C PHE A 113 5.45 -0.76 26.31
N LEU A 114 5.91 -2.01 26.27
CA LEU A 114 5.17 -3.09 25.60
C LEU A 114 3.82 -3.37 26.26
N LEU A 115 3.77 -3.40 27.60
CA LEU A 115 2.53 -3.55 28.35
C LEU A 115 1.58 -2.38 28.11
N GLY A 116 2.07 -1.14 28.20
CA GLY A 116 1.29 0.06 27.92
C GLY A 116 0.73 0.09 26.50
N LEU A 117 1.55 -0.29 25.52
CA LEU A 117 1.10 -0.38 24.13
C LEU A 117 0.04 -1.47 23.94
N ALA A 118 0.21 -2.64 24.57
CA ALA A 118 -0.78 -3.70 24.54
C ALA A 118 -2.13 -3.25 25.13
N LEU A 119 -2.11 -2.54 26.26
CA LEU A 119 -3.33 -1.98 26.87
C LEU A 119 -4.02 -0.96 25.95
N ILE A 120 -3.25 -0.08 25.29
CA ILE A 120 -3.79 0.88 24.32
C ILE A 120 -4.41 0.15 23.12
N LEU A 121 -3.77 -0.91 22.61
CA LEU A 121 -4.31 -1.69 21.48
C LEU A 121 -5.58 -2.46 21.88
N ILE A 122 -5.65 -2.99 23.10
CA ILE A 122 -6.87 -3.61 23.64
C ILE A 122 -7.99 -2.58 23.73
N LEU A 123 -7.73 -1.39 24.29
CA LEU A 123 -8.69 -0.29 24.33
C LEU A 123 -9.15 0.11 22.92
N ALA A 124 -8.20 0.26 21.99
CA ALA A 124 -8.48 0.60 20.60
C ALA A 124 -9.41 -0.43 19.95
N ALA A 125 -9.14 -1.71 20.15
CA ALA A 125 -9.98 -2.80 19.66
C ALA A 125 -11.35 -2.79 20.33
N ALA A 126 -11.44 -2.61 21.65
CA ALA A 126 -12.70 -2.57 22.39
C ALA A 126 -13.65 -1.47 21.88
N ILE A 127 -13.11 -0.30 21.51
CA ILE A 127 -13.89 0.80 20.92
C ILE A 127 -14.37 0.46 19.49
N ARG A 128 -13.59 -0.30 18.72
CA ARG A 128 -13.82 -0.55 17.29
C ARG A 128 -14.64 -1.80 17.01
N LEU A 129 -14.50 -2.85 17.82
CA LEU A 129 -15.16 -4.14 17.62
C LEU A 129 -16.69 -4.05 17.54
N PRO A 130 -17.39 -3.28 18.40
CA PRO A 130 -18.84 -3.10 18.27
C PRO A 130 -19.25 -2.47 16.93
N ARG A 131 -18.37 -1.66 16.33
CA ARG A 131 -18.62 -0.98 15.05
C ARG A 131 -18.49 -1.90 13.84
N LEU A 132 -17.93 -3.10 13.99
CA LEU A 132 -17.78 -4.02 12.86
C LEU A 132 -19.12 -4.62 12.37
N ASN A 133 -20.20 -4.46 13.15
CA ASN A 133 -21.54 -4.94 12.82
C ASN A 133 -22.59 -3.81 12.82
N LEU A 134 -22.14 -2.55 12.69
CA LEU A 134 -23.03 -1.41 12.49
C LEU A 134 -23.28 -1.25 11.00
N SER A 135 -24.36 -1.84 10.48
CA SER A 135 -24.92 -1.75 9.12
C SER A 135 -24.01 -1.15 8.04
N LEU A 136 -23.81 -1.86 6.94
CA LEU A 136 -23.04 -1.33 5.81
C LEU A 136 -23.56 0.04 5.33
N TYR A 137 -22.64 0.96 5.06
CA TYR A 137 -22.97 2.19 4.35
C TYR A 137 -23.37 1.87 2.90
N ASN A 138 -24.12 2.75 2.24
CA ASN A 138 -24.60 2.51 0.88
C ASN A 138 -23.49 2.14 -0.10
N ASP A 139 -22.36 2.83 -0.03
CA ASP A 139 -21.21 2.54 -0.89
C ASP A 139 -20.48 1.24 -0.49
N GLU A 140 -20.48 0.86 0.78
CA GLU A 140 -19.98 -0.45 1.22
C GLU A 140 -20.87 -1.58 0.71
N VAL A 141 -22.20 -1.38 0.68
CA VAL A 141 -23.15 -2.32 0.08
C VAL A 141 -22.89 -2.47 -1.41
N ASP A 142 -22.63 -1.38 -2.12
CA ASP A 142 -22.33 -1.42 -3.55
C ASP A 142 -21.03 -2.17 -3.84
N VAL A 143 -19.96 -1.91 -3.09
CA VAL A 143 -18.69 -2.66 -3.18
C VAL A 143 -18.92 -4.13 -2.83
N PHE A 144 -19.70 -4.42 -1.78
CA PHE A 144 -20.04 -5.80 -1.41
C PHE A 144 -20.71 -6.55 -2.57
N ARG A 145 -21.67 -5.91 -3.25
CA ARG A 145 -22.42 -6.52 -4.34
C ARG A 145 -21.63 -6.66 -5.63
N THR A 146 -20.77 -5.68 -5.93
CA THR A 146 -20.09 -5.59 -7.23
C THR A 146 -18.68 -6.16 -7.24
N ALA A 147 -17.99 -6.16 -6.11
CA ALA A 147 -16.58 -6.54 -6.02
C ALA A 147 -16.31 -7.69 -5.03
N ILE A 148 -17.21 -8.03 -4.11
CA ILE A 148 -16.91 -9.03 -3.06
C ILE A 148 -17.76 -10.29 -3.18
N ALA A 149 -19.07 -10.19 -2.93
CA ALA A 149 -19.95 -11.36 -2.81
C ALA A 149 -20.81 -11.57 -4.05
N GLY A 150 -21.45 -10.52 -4.56
CA GLY A 150 -22.46 -10.64 -5.61
C GLY A 150 -23.82 -10.08 -5.23
N SER A 151 -24.77 -10.26 -6.13
CA SER A 151 -26.11 -9.74 -5.99
C SER A 151 -27.13 -10.70 -6.58
N PHE A 152 -28.32 -10.73 -5.99
CA PHE A 152 -29.49 -11.29 -6.65
C PHE A 152 -29.85 -10.43 -7.86
N ASP A 153 -29.81 -11.04 -9.04
CA ASP A 153 -30.21 -10.41 -10.28
C ASP A 153 -31.57 -11.00 -10.69
N GLY A 154 -32.58 -10.13 -10.74
CA GLY A 154 -33.94 -10.50 -11.13
C GLY A 154 -33.99 -11.16 -12.50
N LYS A 155 -33.04 -10.85 -13.40
CA LYS A 155 -32.96 -11.43 -14.73
C LYS A 155 -32.46 -12.87 -14.74
N VAL A 156 -31.72 -13.28 -13.71
CA VAL A 156 -31.18 -14.65 -13.59
C VAL A 156 -32.24 -15.62 -13.07
N LEU A 157 -33.32 -15.12 -12.44
CA LEU A 157 -34.47 -15.94 -12.05
C LEU A 157 -35.23 -16.51 -13.26
N ASP A 158 -35.12 -15.87 -14.43
CA ASP A 158 -35.83 -16.26 -15.66
C ASP A 158 -35.00 -17.18 -16.58
N ASP A 159 -33.74 -17.50 -16.22
CA ASP A 159 -32.88 -18.38 -17.01
C ASP A 159 -32.96 -19.83 -16.50
N PRO A 160 -33.72 -20.72 -17.17
CA PRO A 160 -33.88 -22.11 -16.75
C PRO A 160 -32.59 -22.93 -16.86
N THR A 161 -31.54 -22.40 -17.49
CA THR A 161 -30.26 -23.10 -17.68
C THR A 161 -29.26 -22.85 -16.57
N ASN A 162 -29.53 -21.92 -15.64
CA ASN A 162 -28.59 -21.56 -14.59
C ASN A 162 -28.87 -22.36 -13.30
N PRO A 163 -27.99 -23.30 -12.91
CA PRO A 163 -28.17 -24.12 -11.70
C PRO A 163 -27.89 -23.35 -10.40
N ALA A 164 -27.55 -22.05 -10.47
CA ALA A 164 -27.31 -21.24 -9.30
C ALA A 164 -28.59 -21.11 -8.45
N PRO A 165 -28.52 -21.28 -7.12
CA PRO A 165 -29.69 -21.18 -6.26
C PRO A 165 -30.30 -19.77 -6.38
N ALA A 166 -31.53 -19.71 -6.92
CA ALA A 166 -32.43 -18.55 -6.88
C ALA A 166 -31.86 -17.20 -7.39
N GLY A 167 -31.20 -17.18 -8.54
CA GLY A 167 -30.85 -15.91 -9.21
C GLY A 167 -29.70 -15.12 -8.58
N PHE A 168 -28.90 -15.73 -7.69
CA PHE A 168 -27.71 -15.09 -7.14
C PHE A 168 -26.52 -15.15 -8.11
N ARG A 169 -26.04 -13.98 -8.57
CA ARG A 169 -24.81 -13.87 -9.37
C ARG A 169 -23.62 -13.60 -8.46
N GLU A 170 -22.74 -14.58 -8.31
CA GLU A 170 -21.49 -14.41 -7.57
C GLU A 170 -20.48 -13.58 -8.37
N VAL A 171 -19.71 -12.74 -7.68
CA VAL A 171 -18.62 -11.95 -8.28
C VAL A 171 -17.43 -12.86 -8.55
N THR A 172 -16.80 -12.76 -9.71
CA THR A 172 -15.57 -13.50 -10.03
C THR A 172 -14.34 -12.82 -9.43
N TRP A 173 -13.25 -13.56 -9.18
CA TRP A 173 -12.02 -12.94 -8.63
C TRP A 173 -11.43 -11.88 -9.56
N MET A 174 -11.59 -12.05 -10.88
CA MET A 174 -11.18 -11.02 -11.85
C MET A 174 -11.98 -9.73 -11.68
N GLU A 175 -13.29 -9.82 -11.43
CA GLU A 175 -14.10 -8.63 -11.11
C GLU A 175 -13.68 -7.99 -9.78
N THR A 176 -13.28 -8.76 -8.76
CA THR A 176 -12.75 -8.19 -7.51
C THR A 176 -11.45 -7.43 -7.71
N VAL A 177 -10.53 -7.99 -8.50
CA VAL A 177 -9.18 -7.44 -8.68
C VAL A 177 -9.18 -6.27 -9.67
N TRP A 178 -9.98 -6.35 -10.74
CA TRP A 178 -9.92 -5.41 -11.86
C TRP A 178 -11.22 -4.62 -12.09
N GLY A 179 -12.33 -5.05 -11.49
CA GLY A 179 -13.62 -4.40 -11.69
C GLY A 179 -13.69 -3.09 -10.92
N ASN A 180 -13.87 -1.98 -11.63
CA ASN A 180 -14.11 -0.68 -11.01
C ASN A 180 -15.21 0.08 -11.73
N ARG A 181 -16.45 -0.39 -11.58
CA ARG A 181 -17.60 0.16 -12.32
C ARG A 181 -18.04 1.54 -11.82
N ILE A 182 -17.79 1.85 -10.55
CA ILE A 182 -18.33 3.04 -9.86
C ILE A 182 -17.22 4.05 -9.50
N GLY A 183 -15.94 3.70 -9.66
CA GLY A 183 -14.82 4.58 -9.27
C GLY A 183 -14.65 4.73 -7.76
N ASN A 184 -15.06 3.70 -7.00
CA ASN A 184 -14.94 3.67 -5.54
C ASN A 184 -14.46 2.29 -5.05
N ASN A 185 -13.79 1.52 -5.91
CA ASN A 185 -13.30 0.19 -5.54
C ASN A 185 -11.87 0.28 -4.99
N HIS A 186 -11.72 0.29 -3.68
CA HIS A 186 -10.41 0.14 -3.04
C HIS A 186 -9.85 -1.28 -3.26
N VAL A 187 -9.16 -1.50 -4.39
CA VAL A 187 -8.85 -2.84 -4.91
C VAL A 187 -8.19 -3.75 -3.87
N LEU A 188 -7.14 -3.26 -3.18
CA LEU A 188 -6.46 -4.05 -2.16
C LEU A 188 -7.38 -4.41 -0.98
N HIS A 189 -8.28 -3.49 -0.58
CA HIS A 189 -9.27 -3.79 0.46
C HIS A 189 -10.27 -4.82 -0.03
N SER A 190 -10.82 -4.69 -1.25
CA SER A 190 -11.78 -5.64 -1.81
C SER A 190 -11.23 -7.05 -1.92
N ILE A 191 -9.96 -7.21 -2.31
CA ILE A 191 -9.27 -8.51 -2.33
C ILE A 191 -9.24 -9.13 -0.92
N LEU A 192 -8.80 -8.36 0.09
CA LEU A 192 -8.67 -8.84 1.46
C LEU A 192 -10.04 -9.09 2.12
N ALA A 193 -11.01 -8.22 1.86
CA ALA A 193 -12.38 -8.32 2.37
C ALA A 193 -13.09 -9.54 1.77
N ARG A 194 -12.91 -9.79 0.46
CA ARG A 194 -13.41 -11.00 -0.18
C ARG A 194 -12.76 -12.25 0.39
N ALA A 195 -11.44 -12.28 0.54
CA ALA A 195 -10.76 -13.43 1.14
C ALA A 195 -11.29 -13.71 2.56
N GLY A 196 -11.51 -12.66 3.38
CA GLY A 196 -12.10 -12.78 4.71
C GLY A 196 -13.55 -13.27 4.68
N TYR A 197 -14.37 -12.75 3.77
CA TYR A 197 -15.75 -13.16 3.57
C TYR A 197 -15.87 -14.62 3.10
N ASP A 198 -15.11 -15.03 2.09
CA ASP A 198 -15.10 -16.40 1.57
C ASP A 198 -14.64 -17.40 2.64
N ALA A 199 -13.63 -17.03 3.43
CA ALA A 199 -13.18 -17.84 4.57
C ALA A 199 -14.28 -17.99 5.63
N TRP A 200 -14.92 -16.89 6.03
CA TRP A 200 -16.04 -16.93 6.98
C TRP A 200 -17.21 -17.77 6.45
N ARG A 201 -17.60 -17.59 5.18
CA ARG A 201 -18.69 -18.32 4.54
C ARG A 201 -18.40 -19.83 4.55
N LYS A 202 -17.19 -20.21 4.15
CA LYS A 202 -16.73 -21.61 4.15
C LYS A 202 -16.75 -22.23 5.56
N VAL A 203 -16.30 -21.50 6.58
CA VAL A 203 -16.25 -22.00 7.96
C VAL A 203 -17.65 -22.10 8.59
N SER A 204 -18.53 -21.15 8.30
CA SER A 204 -19.89 -21.10 8.86
C SER A 204 -20.91 -21.96 8.11
N GLY A 205 -20.59 -22.42 6.90
CA GLY A 205 -21.56 -23.07 6.02
C GLY A 205 -22.66 -22.12 5.53
N ALA A 206 -22.44 -20.80 5.59
CA ALA A 206 -23.44 -19.82 5.21
C ALA A 206 -23.75 -19.90 3.69
N PRO A 207 -25.02 -19.81 3.28
CA PRO A 207 -25.39 -19.78 1.87
C PRO A 207 -24.77 -18.59 1.11
N PRO A 208 -24.57 -18.68 -0.22
CA PRO A 208 -24.21 -17.55 -1.06
C PRO A 208 -25.15 -16.35 -0.85
N GLY A 209 -24.61 -15.14 -0.89
CA GLY A 209 -25.37 -13.91 -0.66
C GLY A 209 -25.68 -13.57 0.80
N THR A 210 -25.36 -14.45 1.76
CA THR A 210 -25.54 -14.13 3.19
C THR A 210 -24.65 -12.96 3.60
N VAL A 211 -25.26 -11.85 4.00
CA VAL A 211 -24.50 -10.65 4.40
C VAL A 211 -23.94 -10.84 5.81
N ARG A 212 -22.62 -10.64 5.93
CA ARG A 212 -21.94 -10.51 7.22
C ARG A 212 -20.88 -9.42 7.12
N GLU A 213 -20.97 -8.44 8.02
CA GLU A 213 -20.20 -7.19 7.91
C GLU A 213 -18.77 -7.31 8.44
N TRP A 214 -18.61 -7.96 9.61
CA TRP A 214 -17.31 -8.00 10.28
C TRP A 214 -16.18 -8.60 9.42
N PRO A 215 -16.38 -9.64 8.56
CA PRO A 215 -15.30 -10.14 7.71
C PRO A 215 -14.83 -9.10 6.69
N LEU A 216 -15.73 -8.22 6.23
CA LEU A 216 -15.44 -7.15 5.27
C LEU A 216 -14.63 -6.01 5.90
N ARG A 217 -14.92 -5.73 7.17
CA ARG A 217 -14.29 -4.66 7.96
C ARG A 217 -13.03 -5.11 8.70
N PHE A 218 -12.79 -6.42 8.80
CA PHE A 218 -11.64 -6.97 9.52
C PHE A 218 -10.28 -6.52 8.96
N PRO A 219 -10.03 -6.49 7.63
CA PRO A 219 -8.75 -6.02 7.10
C PRO A 219 -8.44 -4.57 7.48
N VAL A 220 -9.44 -3.69 7.49
CA VAL A 220 -9.25 -2.27 7.79
C VAL A 220 -9.00 -2.04 9.28
N LEU A 221 -9.60 -2.89 10.14
CA LEU A 221 -9.34 -2.89 11.57
C LEU A 221 -7.88 -3.26 11.84
N LEU A 222 -7.36 -4.29 11.17
CA LEU A 222 -5.95 -4.66 11.29
C LEU A 222 -5.03 -3.53 10.83
N GLY A 223 -5.35 -2.86 9.72
CA GLY A 223 -4.61 -1.68 9.26
C GLY A 223 -4.59 -0.54 10.28
N GLY A 224 -5.74 -0.25 10.90
CA GLY A 224 -5.86 0.77 11.94
C GLY A 224 -5.21 0.40 13.28
N LEU A 225 -5.19 -0.87 13.67
CA LEU A 225 -4.47 -1.29 14.88
C LEU A 225 -2.95 -1.27 14.63
N LEU A 226 -2.52 -1.65 13.42
CA LEU A 226 -1.13 -1.57 13.00
C LEU A 226 -0.61 -0.13 13.02
N SER A 227 -1.38 0.85 12.52
CA SER A 227 -0.97 2.26 12.53
C SER A 227 -0.76 2.77 13.96
N ILE A 228 -1.63 2.42 14.92
CA ILE A 228 -1.49 2.78 16.35
C ILE A 228 -0.18 2.23 16.90
N ALA A 229 0.12 0.95 16.66
CA ALA A 229 1.36 0.32 17.10
C ALA A 229 2.60 1.00 16.51
N LEU A 230 2.57 1.28 15.21
CA LEU A 230 3.70 1.90 14.50
C LEU A 230 3.92 3.35 14.92
N ILE A 231 2.86 4.12 15.14
CA ILE A 231 2.96 5.50 15.63
C ILE A 231 3.61 5.54 17.02
N ALA A 232 3.29 4.59 17.91
CA ALA A 232 3.98 4.48 19.19
C ALA A 232 5.49 4.28 19.02
N LEU A 233 5.88 3.38 18.10
CA LEU A 233 7.28 3.06 17.83
C LEU A 233 8.03 4.21 17.16
N ILE A 234 7.38 4.89 16.20
CA ILE A 234 7.91 6.06 15.50
C ILE A 234 8.16 7.19 16.49
N ALA A 235 7.15 7.59 17.27
CA ALA A 235 7.26 8.66 18.25
C ALA A 235 8.31 8.35 19.32
N ARG A 236 8.35 7.11 19.81
CA ARG A 236 9.41 6.64 20.71
C ARG A 236 10.80 6.76 20.08
N GLN A 237 10.96 6.35 18.82
CA GLN A 237 12.24 6.40 18.12
C GLN A 237 12.72 7.83 17.88
N ILE A 238 11.83 8.74 17.48
CA ILE A 238 12.15 10.16 17.26
C ILE A 238 12.55 10.82 18.59
N ALA A 239 11.74 10.66 19.63
CA ALA A 239 12.02 11.25 20.94
C ALA A 239 13.31 10.72 21.57
N SER A 240 13.60 9.42 21.44
CA SER A 240 14.83 8.82 21.98
C SER A 240 16.10 9.25 21.22
N ALA A 241 15.98 9.84 20.03
CA ALA A 241 17.12 10.31 19.26
C ALA A 241 17.62 11.70 19.70
N GLY A 242 16.75 12.52 20.30
CA GLY A 242 17.07 13.89 20.69
C GLY A 242 17.23 14.13 22.20
N LEU A 243 16.94 13.14 23.04
CA LEU A 243 16.85 13.32 24.49
C LEU A 243 17.74 12.29 25.25
N PRO A 244 18.44 12.71 26.32
CA PRO A 244 19.27 11.81 27.13
C PRO A 244 18.44 10.77 27.92
N ASN A 245 17.16 11.08 28.19
CA ASN A 245 16.27 10.24 28.98
C ASN A 245 15.41 9.32 28.10
N HIS A 246 15.87 8.09 27.89
CA HIS A 246 15.16 7.07 27.11
C HIS A 246 13.72 6.78 27.58
N HIS A 247 13.42 6.93 28.88
CA HIS A 247 12.07 6.79 29.42
C HIS A 247 11.07 7.81 28.86
N LEU A 248 11.53 9.02 28.55
CA LEU A 248 10.67 10.06 27.98
C LEU A 248 10.19 9.67 26.58
N GLY A 249 11.06 9.02 25.79
CA GLY A 249 10.69 8.48 24.48
C GLY A 249 9.59 7.41 24.57
N SER A 250 9.70 6.47 25.52
CA SER A 250 8.64 5.47 25.76
C SER A 250 7.31 6.14 26.11
N ARG A 251 7.31 7.15 26.99
CA ARG A 251 6.08 7.88 27.38
C ARG A 251 5.45 8.62 26.20
N LEU A 252 6.24 9.36 25.42
CA LEU A 252 5.74 10.08 24.24
C LEU A 252 5.17 9.14 23.18
N GLY A 253 5.78 7.97 22.99
CA GLY A 253 5.24 6.91 22.13
C GLY A 253 3.85 6.44 22.58
N LEU A 254 3.69 6.15 23.87
CA LEU A 254 2.41 5.74 24.43
C LEU A 254 1.35 6.84 24.36
N ILE A 255 1.72 8.08 24.64
CA ILE A 255 0.81 9.24 24.53
C ILE A 255 0.32 9.40 23.09
N ALA A 256 1.22 9.33 22.10
CA ALA A 256 0.85 9.43 20.69
C ALA A 256 -0.11 8.31 20.26
N ALA A 257 0.18 7.06 20.65
CA ALA A 257 -0.72 5.94 20.38
C ALA A 257 -2.07 6.06 21.09
N PHE A 258 -2.10 6.52 22.34
CA PHE A 258 -3.33 6.73 23.09
C PHE A 258 -4.23 7.75 22.38
N PHE A 259 -3.72 8.93 22.04
CA PHE A 259 -4.50 9.94 21.31
C PHE A 259 -5.00 9.43 19.96
N LEU A 260 -4.16 8.73 19.20
CA LEU A 260 -4.60 8.14 17.92
C LEU A 260 -5.66 7.05 18.12
N SER A 261 -5.58 6.27 19.20
CA SER A 261 -6.52 5.18 19.49
C SER A 261 -7.95 5.67 19.72
N ILE A 262 -8.11 6.87 20.28
CA ILE A 262 -9.41 7.51 20.58
C ILE A 262 -9.79 8.59 19.56
N HIS A 263 -8.94 8.89 18.57
CA HIS A 263 -9.19 9.94 17.60
C HIS A 263 -10.43 9.60 16.73
N PRO A 264 -11.48 10.45 16.68
CA PRO A 264 -12.76 10.10 16.07
C PRO A 264 -12.67 9.67 14.61
N TRP A 265 -11.87 10.39 13.80
CA TRP A 265 -11.66 10.05 12.40
C TRP A 265 -10.90 8.75 12.21
N HIS A 266 -9.96 8.45 13.12
CA HIS A 266 -9.24 7.19 13.04
C HIS A 266 -10.17 6.04 13.42
N VAL A 267 -10.95 6.17 14.49
CA VAL A 267 -11.95 5.15 14.89
C VAL A 267 -12.91 4.88 13.74
N ARG A 268 -13.48 5.93 13.14
CA ARG A 268 -14.38 5.82 11.98
C ARG A 268 -13.73 5.04 10.84
N TYR A 269 -12.65 5.55 10.27
CA TYR A 269 -12.05 4.99 9.06
C TYR A 269 -11.31 3.66 9.25
N SER A 270 -11.00 3.27 10.49
CA SER A 270 -10.50 1.92 10.81
C SER A 270 -11.61 0.90 11.09
N THR A 271 -12.87 1.28 10.88
CA THR A 271 -14.04 0.39 11.05
C THR A 271 -14.97 0.34 9.84
N GLU A 272 -14.85 1.27 8.90
CA GLU A 272 -15.59 1.25 7.62
C GLU A 272 -14.95 0.25 6.64
N ALA A 273 -15.76 -0.49 5.88
CA ALA A 273 -15.31 -1.44 4.86
C ALA A 273 -14.77 -0.72 3.61
N ARG A 274 -13.76 0.14 3.81
CA ARG A 274 -13.10 0.98 2.81
C ARG A 274 -11.58 0.92 2.98
N GLY A 275 -10.82 1.29 1.95
CA GLY A 275 -9.36 1.22 1.96
C GLY A 275 -8.64 2.03 3.05
N TYR A 276 -9.28 3.03 3.65
CA TYR A 276 -8.64 4.01 4.54
C TYR A 276 -7.92 3.42 5.76
N GLY A 277 -8.47 2.39 6.40
CA GLY A 277 -7.79 1.74 7.53
C GLY A 277 -6.45 1.11 7.13
N LEU A 278 -6.38 0.52 5.92
CA LEU A 278 -5.14 -0.01 5.35
C LEU A 278 -4.17 1.11 4.98
N VAL A 279 -4.66 2.23 4.45
CA VAL A 279 -3.86 3.43 4.14
C VAL A 279 -3.15 3.93 5.40
N PHE A 280 -3.84 4.03 6.53
CA PHE A 280 -3.20 4.41 7.80
C PHE A 280 -2.08 3.44 8.19
N GLY A 281 -2.35 2.13 8.10
CA GLY A 281 -1.38 1.10 8.43
C GLY A 281 -0.12 1.18 7.55
N PHE A 282 -0.30 1.22 6.23
CA PHE A 282 0.81 1.25 5.27
C PHE A 282 1.55 2.58 5.23
N ALA A 283 0.87 3.71 5.43
CA ALA A 283 1.53 5.01 5.58
C ALA A 283 2.43 5.03 6.83
N ALA A 284 1.92 4.57 7.99
CA ALA A 284 2.73 4.44 9.19
C ALA A 284 3.90 3.47 8.99
N LEU A 285 3.69 2.38 8.26
CA LEU A 285 4.74 1.39 7.94
C LEU A 285 5.82 2.00 7.05
N ALA A 286 5.44 2.81 6.06
CA ALA A 286 6.36 3.56 5.23
C ALA A 286 7.22 4.51 6.08
N PHE A 287 6.62 5.35 6.95
CA PHE A 287 7.38 6.23 7.84
C PHE A 287 8.30 5.44 8.79
N PHE A 288 7.82 4.33 9.34
CA PHE A 288 8.63 3.48 10.21
C PHE A 288 9.86 2.93 9.49
N PHE A 289 9.68 2.37 8.29
CA PHE A 289 10.81 1.85 7.50
C PHE A 289 11.72 2.94 6.97
N LEU A 290 11.21 4.12 6.64
CA LEU A 290 12.02 5.28 6.28
C LEU A 290 12.96 5.65 7.43
N LEU A 291 12.45 5.77 8.66
CA LEU A 291 13.27 6.06 9.84
C LEU A 291 14.34 4.98 10.08
N ILE A 292 13.98 3.70 9.92
CA ILE A 292 14.94 2.61 10.05
C ILE A 292 15.96 2.62 8.91
N ALA A 293 15.55 2.93 7.68
CA ALA A 293 16.42 3.00 6.52
C ALA A 293 17.47 4.11 6.68
N ILE A 294 17.06 5.30 7.12
CA ILE A 294 17.96 6.42 7.43
C ILE A 294 18.94 6.02 8.54
N LYS A 295 18.43 5.44 9.63
CA LYS A 295 19.23 5.10 10.82
C LYS A 295 20.21 3.96 10.59
N ARG A 296 19.78 2.90 9.90
CA ARG A 296 20.55 1.66 9.72
C ARG A 296 21.34 1.64 8.41
N ARG A 297 21.01 2.52 7.46
CA ARG A 297 21.62 2.61 6.12
C ARG A 297 21.69 1.26 5.40
N ARG A 298 20.64 0.43 5.51
CA ARG A 298 20.54 -0.87 4.80
C ARG A 298 19.46 -0.81 3.72
N TRP A 299 19.80 -1.21 2.50
CA TRP A 299 18.91 -1.22 1.33
C TRP A 299 17.58 -1.97 1.57
N ARG A 300 17.59 -3.08 2.34
CA ARG A 300 16.37 -3.85 2.64
C ARG A 300 15.26 -3.00 3.29
N TYR A 301 15.63 -1.98 4.06
CA TYR A 301 14.66 -1.08 4.68
C TYR A 301 14.15 -0.03 3.69
N TRP A 302 14.96 0.36 2.71
CA TRP A 302 14.51 1.16 1.57
C TRP A 302 13.52 0.40 0.70
N LEU A 303 13.75 -0.90 0.46
CA LEU A 303 12.76 -1.75 -0.20
C LEU A 303 11.47 -1.87 0.60
N ALA A 304 11.56 -2.10 1.92
CA ALA A 304 10.39 -2.18 2.77
C ALA A 304 9.61 -0.85 2.80
N PHE A 305 10.30 0.28 2.77
CA PHE A 305 9.71 1.61 2.61
C PHE A 305 8.96 1.74 1.28
N GLY A 306 9.62 1.46 0.15
CA GLY A 306 8.99 1.53 -1.17
C GLY A 306 7.80 0.57 -1.33
N ALA A 307 7.91 -0.66 -0.82
CA ALA A 307 6.82 -1.62 -0.79
C ALA A 307 5.62 -1.12 0.05
N SER A 308 5.89 -0.48 1.19
CA SER A 308 4.83 0.12 2.02
C SER A 308 4.13 1.27 1.30
N GLN A 309 4.87 2.11 0.56
CA GLN A 309 4.29 3.17 -0.26
C GLN A 309 3.42 2.60 -1.39
N ALA A 310 3.90 1.57 -2.10
CA ALA A 310 3.13 0.91 -3.15
C ALA A 310 1.83 0.31 -2.61
N LEU A 311 1.88 -0.37 -1.46
CA LEU A 311 0.69 -0.91 -0.79
C LEU A 311 -0.25 0.19 -0.30
N CYS A 312 0.29 1.32 0.18
CA CYS A 312 -0.51 2.48 0.58
C CYS A 312 -1.26 3.07 -0.63
N LEU A 313 -0.59 3.22 -1.78
CA LEU A 313 -1.21 3.68 -3.01
C LEU A 313 -2.25 2.68 -3.51
N TRP A 314 -1.95 1.37 -3.48
CA TRP A 314 -2.88 0.33 -3.91
C TRP A 314 -4.12 0.22 -3.00
N ALA A 315 -3.99 0.56 -1.72
CA ALA A 315 -5.12 0.68 -0.81
C ALA A 315 -6.03 1.89 -1.12
N CYS A 316 -5.47 2.97 -1.69
CA CYS A 316 -6.21 4.14 -2.13
C CYS A 316 -6.79 4.01 -3.54
N LEU A 317 -6.10 3.31 -4.45
CA LEU A 317 -6.47 3.18 -5.85
C LEU A 317 -7.83 2.49 -5.97
N GLY A 318 -8.77 3.23 -6.54
CA GLY A 318 -10.16 2.86 -6.75
C GLY A 318 -10.90 3.87 -7.56
#